data_AF-A0A645CV57-F1
#
_entry.id   AF-A0A645CV57-F1
#
_cell.length_a   1.000
_cell.length_b   1.000
_cell.length_c   1.000
_cell.angle_alpha   90.00
_cell.angle_beta   90.00
_cell.angle_gamma   90.00
#
_symmetry.space_group_name_H-M   'P 1'
#
loop_
_entity.id
_entity.type
_entity.pdbx_description
1 polymer ?
#
loop_
_entity_poly.entity_id
_entity_poly.type
_entity_poly.pdbx_seq_one_letter_code
_entity_poly.pdbx_strand_id
1 'polypeptide(L)'
;MNRAPLMFADRAAKVPAPFAVSGGSVSLEVVKKAEKSDDLVVRLVEITGSAAKCELRTALSGVKLVETNLIEWEELGTSEFRDGAAELSFKPFEIRTFKIRKA
;
A
#
# COMPACT_ATOMS: atom_id res chain seq x y z
N MET A 1 -11.45 -0.57 -16.71
CA MET A 1 -11.41 -1.69 -15.75
C MET A 1 -10.93 -2.93 -16.49
N ASN A 2 -9.67 -3.33 -16.32
CA ASN A 2 -9.04 -4.41 -17.11
C ASN A 2 -8.85 -5.70 -16.31
N ARG A 3 -9.47 -5.81 -15.13
CA ARG A 3 -9.40 -6.98 -14.26
C ARG A 3 -10.82 -7.49 -14.02
N ALA A 4 -11.11 -8.68 -14.52
CA ALA A 4 -12.40 -9.32 -14.28
C ALA A 4 -12.57 -9.63 -12.79
N PRO A 5 -13.78 -9.51 -12.24
CA PRO A 5 -14.05 -9.95 -10.88
C PRO A 5 -13.88 -11.47 -10.77
N LEU A 6 -13.46 -11.93 -9.59
CA LEU A 6 -13.42 -13.35 -9.23
C LEU A 6 -14.64 -13.67 -8.36
N MET A 7 -15.40 -14.69 -8.75
CA MET A 7 -16.57 -15.17 -8.00
C MET A 7 -16.25 -16.53 -7.39
N PHE A 8 -16.59 -16.70 -6.10
CA PHE A 8 -16.50 -17.98 -5.40
C PHE A 8 -17.92 -18.51 -5.19
N ALA A 9 -18.28 -19.59 -5.91
CA ALA A 9 -19.59 -20.21 -5.79
C ALA A 9 -19.83 -20.74 -4.37
N ASP A 10 -21.07 -20.66 -3.91
CA ASP A 10 -21.53 -21.19 -2.60
C ASP A 10 -20.78 -20.63 -1.38
N ARG A 11 -20.13 -19.47 -1.53
CA ARG A 11 -19.42 -18.76 -0.47
C ARG A 11 -19.88 -17.31 -0.40
N ALA A 12 -20.08 -16.82 0.82
CA ALA A 12 -20.34 -15.42 1.10
C ALA A 12 -19.53 -14.99 2.32
N ALA A 13 -18.79 -13.90 2.19
CA ALA A 13 -18.05 -13.28 3.28
C ALA A 13 -17.93 -11.77 3.05
N LYS A 14 -17.96 -10.99 4.13
CA LYS A 14 -17.53 -9.59 4.11
C LYS A 14 -16.04 -9.56 4.46
N VAL A 15 -15.21 -9.44 3.45
CA VAL A 15 -13.75 -9.34 3.63
C VAL A 15 -13.33 -7.91 3.29
N PRO A 16 -12.83 -7.12 4.25
CA PRO A 16 -12.31 -5.80 3.94
C PRO A 16 -11.06 -5.93 3.06
N ALA A 17 -10.83 -4.93 2.21
CA ALA A 17 -9.55 -4.85 1.50
C ALA A 17 -8.40 -4.73 2.53
N PRO A 18 -7.27 -5.40 2.32
CA PRO A 18 -6.13 -5.32 3.24
C PRO A 18 -5.54 -3.90 3.30
N PHE A 19 -5.64 -3.16 2.19
CA PHE A 19 -5.22 -1.77 2.07
C PHE A 19 -6.25 -0.98 1.26
N ALA A 20 -6.45 0.28 1.63
CA ALA A 20 -7.25 1.24 0.88
C ALA A 20 -6.52 2.58 0.81
N VAL A 21 -6.68 3.30 -0.30
CA VAL A 21 -6.06 4.62 -0.52
C VAL A 21 -7.14 5.65 -0.77
N SER A 22 -7.05 6.80 -0.10
CA SER A 22 -7.89 7.98 -0.36
C SER A 22 -7.02 9.17 -0.79
N GLY A 23 -7.62 10.11 -1.53
CA GLY A 23 -6.96 11.33 -2.05
C GLY A 23 -7.05 11.52 -3.57
N GLY A 24 -7.31 10.45 -4.34
CA GLY A 24 -7.62 10.52 -5.77
C GLY A 24 -6.42 10.72 -6.71
N SER A 25 -5.32 11.30 -6.25
CA SER A 25 -4.11 11.54 -7.06
C SER A 25 -3.02 10.46 -6.92
N VAL A 26 -3.23 9.48 -6.03
CA VAL A 26 -2.31 8.36 -5.78
C VAL A 26 -3.05 7.04 -5.97
N SER A 27 -2.47 6.14 -6.75
CA SER A 27 -3.00 4.81 -7.05
C SER A 27 -2.24 3.72 -6.29
N LEU A 28 -2.97 2.70 -5.81
CA LEU A 28 -2.42 1.47 -5.25
C LEU A 28 -2.21 0.45 -6.37
N GLU A 29 -0.96 0.31 -6.82
CA GLU A 29 -0.63 -0.51 -8.00
C GLU A 29 -0.24 -1.95 -7.65
N VAL A 30 0.40 -2.16 -6.50
CA VAL A 30 0.90 -3.48 -6.11
C VAL A 30 0.55 -3.77 -4.66
N VAL A 31 0.03 -4.97 -4.43
CA VAL A 31 0.03 -5.65 -3.13
C VAL A 31 0.53 -7.08 -3.39
N LYS A 32 1.72 -7.42 -2.87
CA LYS A 32 2.32 -8.75 -3.02
C LYS A 32 3.03 -9.18 -1.74
N LYS A 33 3.48 -10.43 -1.68
CA LYS A 33 4.48 -10.86 -0.69
C LYS A 33 5.86 -10.35 -1.12
N ALA A 34 6.70 -9.96 -0.16
CA ALA A 34 8.11 -9.66 -0.40
C ALA A 34 8.85 -10.88 -0.96
N GLU A 35 9.91 -10.64 -1.73
CA GLU A 35 10.64 -11.73 -2.39
C GLU A 35 11.49 -12.56 -1.41
N LYS A 36 12.00 -11.92 -0.36
CA LYS A 36 12.96 -12.52 0.59
C LYS A 36 12.49 -12.49 2.04
N SER A 37 11.23 -12.15 2.30
CA SER A 37 10.64 -12.15 3.63
C SER A 37 9.14 -12.44 3.58
N ASP A 38 8.52 -12.58 4.75
CA ASP A 38 7.06 -12.70 4.89
C ASP A 38 6.33 -11.35 4.97
N ASP A 39 7.05 -10.24 4.78
CA ASP A 39 6.44 -8.92 4.73
C ASP A 39 5.53 -8.81 3.49
N LEU A 40 4.48 -7.98 3.58
CA LEU A 40 3.75 -7.55 2.39
C LEU A 40 4.47 -6.37 1.76
N VAL A 41 4.45 -6.29 0.44
CA VAL A 41 4.95 -5.14 -0.32
C VAL A 41 3.77 -4.41 -0.94
N VAL A 42 3.73 -3.10 -0.69
CA VAL A 42 2.73 -2.18 -1.22
C VAL A 42 3.43 -1.14 -2.09
N ARG A 43 2.91 -0.90 -3.30
CA ARG A 43 3.41 0.17 -4.20
C ARG A 43 2.32 1.17 -4.50
N LEU A 44 2.67 2.43 -4.28
CA LEU A 44 1.83 3.60 -4.50
C LEU A 44 2.47 4.48 -5.57
N VAL A 45 1.64 5.00 -6.48
CA VAL A 45 2.10 5.83 -7.60
C VAL A 45 1.27 7.10 -7.66
N GLU A 46 1.92 8.26 -7.70
CA GLU A 46 1.27 9.52 -8.03
C GLU A 46 0.95 9.57 -9.54
N ILE A 47 -0.30 9.81 -9.90
CA ILE A 47 -0.81 9.62 -11.29
C ILE A 47 -1.22 10.91 -12.01
N THR A 48 -1.12 12.06 -11.35
CA THR A 48 -1.60 13.36 -11.87
C THR A 48 -0.47 14.31 -12.26
N GLY A 49 0.79 14.00 -11.92
CA GLY A 49 1.94 14.85 -12.21
C GLY A 49 2.03 16.07 -11.29
N SER A 50 1.47 15.98 -10.08
CA SER A 50 1.45 17.08 -9.10
C SER A 50 1.87 16.60 -7.71
N ALA A 51 2.29 17.53 -6.85
CA ALA A 51 2.54 17.19 -5.45
C ALA A 51 1.24 16.74 -4.80
N ALA A 52 1.24 15.56 -4.19
CA ALA A 52 0.03 14.94 -3.67
C ALA A 52 0.20 14.49 -2.22
N LYS A 53 -0.93 14.43 -1.51
CA LYS A 53 -1.05 13.73 -0.24
C LYS A 53 -2.10 12.64 -0.38
N CYS A 54 -1.83 11.48 0.22
CA CYS A 54 -2.81 10.41 0.32
C CYS A 54 -2.81 9.84 1.74
N GLU A 55 -3.89 9.15 2.06
CA GLU A 55 -3.98 8.35 3.28
C GLU A 55 -4.05 6.88 2.87
N LEU A 56 -3.09 6.09 3.33
CA LEU A 56 -3.10 4.64 3.21
C LEU A 56 -3.74 4.06 4.48
N ARG A 57 -4.83 3.33 4.32
CA ARG A 57 -5.52 2.64 5.42
C ARG A 57 -5.30 1.15 5.38
N THR A 58 -5.23 0.51 6.55
CA THR A 58 -5.19 -0.94 6.70
C THR A 58 -5.99 -1.39 7.93
N ALA A 59 -6.56 -2.60 7.85
CA ALA A 59 -7.15 -3.27 9.00
C ALA A 59 -6.14 -4.17 9.75
N LEU A 60 -4.90 -4.26 9.27
CA LEU A 60 -3.83 -5.01 9.92
C LEU A 60 -3.40 -4.27 11.21
N SER A 61 -3.30 -5.00 12.31
CA SER A 61 -2.88 -4.46 13.61
C SER A 61 -1.39 -4.68 13.85
N GLY A 62 -0.76 -3.76 14.58
CA GLY A 62 0.64 -3.87 14.99
C GLY A 62 1.61 -3.90 13.81
N VAL A 63 1.35 -3.09 12.79
CA VAL A 63 2.20 -2.98 11.59
C VAL A 63 2.66 -1.54 11.38
N LYS A 64 3.78 -1.40 10.67
CA LYS A 64 4.36 -0.14 10.20
C LYS A 64 4.78 -0.24 8.74
N LEU A 65 4.96 0.91 8.13
CA LEU A 65 5.54 1.06 6.79
C LEU A 65 7.04 1.18 6.91
N VAL A 66 7.77 0.39 6.13
CA VAL A 66 9.20 0.55 5.89
C VAL A 66 9.39 0.86 4.42
N GLU A 67 9.76 2.09 4.09
CA GLU A 67 9.98 2.52 2.72
C GLU A 67 11.22 1.83 2.13
N THR A 68 11.12 1.43 0.87
CA THR A 68 12.16 0.72 0.14
C THR A 68 12.21 1.14 -1.32
N ASN A 69 13.34 0.87 -1.96
CA ASN A 69 13.46 0.93 -3.41
C ASN A 69 12.64 -0.16 -4.13
N LEU A 70 12.56 -0.09 -5.46
CA LEU A 70 11.74 -1.01 -6.27
C LEU A 70 12.14 -2.49 -6.14
N ILE A 71 13.41 -2.77 -5.83
CA ILE A 71 13.97 -4.12 -5.70
C ILE A 71 13.94 -4.65 -4.26
N GLU A 72 13.37 -3.90 -3.31
CA GLU A 72 13.15 -4.32 -1.93
C GLU A 72 14.43 -4.47 -1.08
N TRP A 73 15.53 -3.82 -1.43
CA TRP A 73 16.83 -4.06 -0.77
C TRP A 73 17.19 -3.04 0.31
N GLU A 74 16.69 -1.82 0.20
CA GLU A 74 17.06 -0.71 1.08
C GLU A 74 15.92 -0.35 2.01
N GLU A 75 16.23 0.10 3.22
CA GLU A 75 15.26 0.69 4.13
C GLU A 75 15.52 2.20 4.18
N LEU A 76 14.63 2.96 3.55
CA LEU A 76 14.79 4.39 3.30
C LEU A 76 14.14 5.26 4.37
N GLY A 77 13.22 4.68 5.15
CA GLY A 77 12.49 5.38 6.19
C GLY A 77 11.37 4.51 6.77
N THR A 78 10.79 4.96 7.87
CA THR A 78 9.64 4.29 8.49
C THR A 78 8.50 5.26 8.70
N SER A 79 7.27 4.74 8.66
CA SER A 79 6.06 5.50 8.96
C SER A 79 5.07 4.60 9.70
N GLU A 80 4.47 5.14 10.75
CA GLU A 80 3.53 4.40 11.59
C GLU A 80 2.11 4.54 11.08
N PHE A 81 1.29 3.50 11.30
CA PHE A 81 -0.15 3.63 11.19
C PHE A 81 -0.70 4.13 12.52
N ARG A 82 -1.45 5.24 12.50
CA ARG A 82 -2.25 5.74 13.63
C ARG A 82 -3.71 5.47 13.33
N ASP A 83 -4.39 4.73 14.20
CA ASP A 83 -5.78 4.29 13.99
C ASP A 83 -6.01 3.61 12.63
N GLY A 84 -5.03 2.81 12.20
CA GLY A 84 -5.04 2.11 10.91
C GLY A 84 -4.81 2.99 9.69
N ALA A 85 -4.39 4.25 9.85
CA ALA A 85 -4.13 5.19 8.76
C ALA A 85 -2.68 5.74 8.80
N ALA A 86 -2.06 5.87 7.64
CA ALA A 86 -0.77 6.52 7.45
C ALA A 86 -0.89 7.61 6.38
N GLU A 87 -0.50 8.84 6.74
CA GLU A 87 -0.43 9.96 5.80
C GLU A 87 0.89 9.91 5.03
N LEU A 88 0.79 10.00 3.70
CA LEU A 88 1.93 9.94 2.81
C LEU A 88 1.90 11.13 1.85
N SER A 89 3.07 11.71 1.60
CA SER A 89 3.26 12.76 0.58
C SER A 89 4.03 12.22 -0.61
N PHE A 90 3.74 12.76 -1.79
CA PHE A 90 4.32 12.36 -3.07
C PHE A 90 4.74 13.59 -3.89
N LYS A 91 5.85 13.45 -4.60
CA LYS A 91 6.24 14.35 -5.69
C LYS A 91 5.51 13.95 -7.00
N PRO A 92 5.49 14.84 -8.01
CA PRO A 92 4.97 14.50 -9.34
C PRO A 92 5.53 13.17 -9.89
N PHE A 93 4.64 12.26 -10.28
CA PHE A 93 4.94 10.92 -10.80
C PHE A 93 5.81 10.02 -9.90
N GLU A 94 5.86 10.32 -8.60
CA GLU A 94 6.68 9.54 -7.68
C GLU A 94 6.10 8.14 -7.45
N ILE A 95 6.99 7.15 -7.46
CA ILE A 95 6.69 5.77 -7.10
C ILE A 95 7.28 5.53 -5.72
N ARG A 96 6.44 5.22 -4.74
CA ARG A 96 6.89 4.83 -3.39
C ARG A 96 6.52 3.38 -3.13
N THR A 97 7.50 2.59 -2.68
CA THR A 97 7.33 1.18 -2.36
C THR A 97 7.58 0.99 -0.87
N PHE A 98 6.71 0.24 -0.20
CA PHE A 98 6.79 -0.01 1.23
C PHE A 98 6.70 -1.50 1.52
N LYS A 99 7.50 -1.95 2.47
CA LYS A 99 7.26 -3.21 3.19
C LYS A 99 6.34 -2.93 4.37
N ILE A 100 5.34 -3.78 4.57
CA ILE A 100 4.46 -3.80 5.73
C ILE A 100 5.07 -4.77 6.73
N ARG A 101 5.65 -4.24 7.79
CA ARG A 101 6.36 -5.03 8.80
C ARG A 101 5.66 -4.92 10.14
N LYS A 102 5.77 -5.95 10.97
CA LYS A 102 5.30 -5.87 12.36
C LYS A 102 6.05 -4.76 13.10
N ALA A 103 5.30 -3.96 13.87
CA ALA A 103 5.83 -2.80 14.60
C ALA A 103 6.77 -3.24 15.72
#